data_AF-A0A0F5FXT0-F1
#
_entry.id   AF-A0A0F5FXT0-F1
#
_cell.length_a   1.000
_cell.length_b   1.000
_cell.length_c   1.000
_cell.angle_alpha   90.00
_cell.angle_beta   90.00
_cell.angle_gamma   90.00
#
_symmetry.space_group_name_H-M   'P 1'
#
loop_
_entity.id
_entity.type
_entity.pdbx_description
1 polymer ?
#
loop_
_entity_poly.entity_id
_entity_poly.type
_entity_poly.pdbx_seq_one_letter_code
_entity_poly.pdbx_strand_id
1 'polypeptide(L)' 'MAKKPTARQEFVLFDVTYEDGSQRSNRRVDASLLGGLDGDEPARTAIMDQDRAIAERSGIPPLAIKSIKRSGK' A
#
# COMPACT_ATOMS: atom_id res chain seq x y z
N MET A 1 -27.42 9.72 -20.11
CA MET A 1 -26.07 10.23 -19.78
C MET A 1 -25.11 9.06 -19.82
N ALA A 2 -24.13 9.06 -20.74
CA ALA A 2 -23.10 8.02 -20.78
C ALA A 2 -22.16 8.18 -19.58
N LYS A 3 -22.08 7.19 -18.69
CA LYS A 3 -21.02 7.13 -17.67
C LYS A 3 -19.69 7.02 -18.43
N LYS A 4 -18.80 8.02 -18.26
CA LYS A 4 -17.42 7.92 -18.72
C LYS A 4 -16.84 6.58 -18.24
N PRO A 5 -16.08 5.84 -19.08
CA PRO A 5 -15.43 4.63 -18.63
C PRO A 5 -14.51 5.01 -17.46
N THR A 6 -14.84 4.54 -16.26
CA THR A 6 -13.96 4.69 -15.10
C THR A 6 -12.66 3.96 -15.46
N ALA A 7 -11.55 4.69 -15.52
CA ALA A 7 -10.25 4.05 -15.69
C ALA A 7 -10.12 2.94 -14.64
N ARG A 8 -9.86 1.71 -15.08
CA ARG A 8 -9.57 0.61 -14.16
C ARG A 8 -8.27 0.97 -13.45
N GLN A 9 -8.37 1.40 -12.19
CA GLN A 9 -7.20 1.50 -11.32
C GLN A 9 -6.70 0.07 -11.11
N GLU A 10 -5.54 -0.24 -11.70
CA GLU A 10 -4.85 -1.48 -11.45
C GLU A 10 -4.10 -1.34 -10.12
N PHE A 11 -4.20 -2.36 -9.27
CA PHE A 11 -3.53 -2.35 -7.98
C PHE A 11 -2.52 -3.49 -7.91
N VAL A 12 -1.37 -3.22 -7.32
CA VAL A 12 -0.41 -4.25 -6.91
C VAL A 12 -0.58 -4.49 -5.41
N LEU A 13 -0.56 -5.76 -5.03
CA LEU A 13 -0.71 -6.20 -3.64
C LEU A 13 0.65 -6.36 -2.97
N PHE A 14 0.73 -5.95 -1.71
CA PHE A 14 1.92 -6.07 -0.88
C PHE A 14 1.62 -6.73 0.47
N ASP A 15 2.56 -7.56 0.91
CA ASP A 15 2.69 -8.05 2.27
C ASP A 15 3.65 -7.14 3.04
N VAL A 16 3.18 -6.63 4.17
CA VAL A 16 3.90 -5.66 5.02
C VAL A 16 4.21 -6.32 6.34
N THR A 17 5.49 -6.39 6.68
CA THR A 17 5.96 -6.83 8.00
C THR A 17 6.34 -5.60 8.81
N TYR A 18 5.86 -5.53 10.05
CA TYR A 18 6.13 -4.44 10.98
C TYR A 18 7.24 -4.81 11.97
N GLU A 19 7.81 -3.82 12.64
CA GLU A 19 8.90 -3.99 13.62
C GLU A 19 8.50 -4.85 14.82
N ASP A 20 7.22 -4.87 15.19
CA ASP A 20 6.68 -5.72 16.27
C ASP A 20 6.52 -7.20 15.87
N GLY A 21 6.89 -7.55 14.64
CA GLY A 21 6.75 -8.91 14.09
C GLY A 21 5.36 -9.21 13.51
N SER A 22 4.41 -8.29 13.61
CA SER A 22 3.12 -8.45 12.95
C SER A 22 3.24 -8.33 11.43
N GLN A 23 2.30 -8.95 10.72
CA GLN A 23 2.21 -8.86 9.26
C GLN A 23 0.81 -8.44 8.84
N ARG A 24 0.72 -7.57 7.84
CA ARG A 24 -0.52 -7.27 7.12
C ARG A 24 -0.37 -7.62 5.64
N SER A 25 -1.24 -8.49 5.17
CA SER A 25 -1.26 -8.93 3.77
C SER A 25 -2.19 -8.11 2.90
N ASN A 26 -2.01 -8.24 1.58
CA ASN A 26 -2.89 -7.68 0.57
C ASN A 26 -3.08 -6.15 0.66
N ARG A 27 -2.03 -5.41 1.05
CA ARG A 27 -2.04 -3.95 1.01
C ARG A 27 -2.02 -3.49 -0.45
N ARG A 28 -3.03 -2.73 -0.84
CA ARG A 28 -3.21 -2.25 -2.21
C ARG A 28 -2.40 -0.99 -2.44
N VAL A 29 -1.58 -1.00 -3.47
CA VAL A 29 -0.89 0.19 -3.99
C VAL A 29 -1.30 0.38 -5.44
N ASP A 30 -1.57 1.62 -5.85
CA ASP A 30 -1.92 1.92 -7.23
C ASP A 30 -0.75 1.58 -8.15
N ALA A 31 -1.00 0.77 -9.16
CA ALA A 31 0.03 0.33 -10.11
C ALA A 31 0.63 1.51 -10.88
N SER A 32 -0.09 2.63 -11.02
CA SER A 32 0.45 3.83 -11.65
C SER A 32 1.58 4.50 -10.85
N LEU A 33 1.68 4.20 -9.55
CA LEU A 33 2.78 4.66 -8.69
C LEU A 33 4.02 3.77 -8.79
N LEU A 34 3.92 2.63 -9.48
CA LEU A 34 4.93 1.59 -9.51
C LEU A 34 5.50 1.42 -10.91
N GLY A 35 6.75 0.92 -11.00
CA GLY A 35 7.37 0.60 -12.29
C GLY A 35 8.08 1.77 -12.99
N GLY A 36 8.29 2.88 -12.30
CA GLY A 36 9.25 3.92 -12.70
C GLY A 36 10.70 3.53 -12.40
N LEU A 37 11.63 4.49 -12.48
CA LEU A 37 13.05 4.28 -12.15
C LEU A 37 13.24 3.75 -10.71
N ASP A 38 12.35 4.17 -9.81
CA ASP A 38 12.37 3.82 -8.39
C ASP A 38 11.68 2.47 -8.09
N GLY A 39 11.18 1.77 -9.12
CA GLY A 39 10.58 0.45 -9.02
C GLY A 39 9.38 0.38 -8.06
N ASP A 40 9.60 -0.19 -6.87
CA ASP A 40 8.61 -0.38 -5.80
C ASP A 40 8.80 0.56 -4.61
N GLU A 41 9.79 1.46 -4.63
CA GLU A 41 10.03 2.40 -3.54
C GLU A 41 8.79 3.25 -3.20
N PRO A 42 8.00 3.76 -4.17
CA PRO A 42 6.77 4.51 -3.89
C PRO A 42 5.70 3.71 -3.14
N ALA A 43 5.75 2.36 -3.21
CA ALA A 43 4.82 1.51 -2.47
C ALA A 43 4.94 1.72 -0.96
N ARG A 44 6.16 1.95 -0.45
CA ARG A 44 6.39 2.15 0.98
C ARG A 44 5.66 3.39 1.48
N THR A 45 5.82 4.51 0.79
CA THR A 45 5.16 5.77 1.14
C THR A 45 3.64 5.65 1.05
N ALA A 46 3.11 5.06 -0.02
CA ALA A 46 1.67 4.86 -0.19
C ALA A 46 1.06 4.00 0.93
N ILE A 47 1.77 2.96 1.38
CA ILE A 47 1.33 2.10 2.48
C ILE A 47 1.41 2.84 3.82
N MET A 48 2.45 3.62 4.06
CA MET A 48 2.60 4.45 5.26
C MET A 48 1.47 5.48 5.38
N ASP A 49 1.11 6.15 4.29
CA ASP A 49 0.00 7.11 4.26
C ASP A 49 -1.34 6.42 4.57
N GLN A 50 -1.56 5.22 4.04
CA GLN A 50 -2.72 4.42 4.39
C GLN A 50 -2.73 4.03 5.88
N ASP A 51 -1.59 3.61 6.44
CA ASP A 51 -1.50 3.26 7.86
C ASP A 51 -1.75 4.47 8.76
N ARG A 52 -1.29 5.66 8.36
CA ARG A 52 -1.61 6.91 9.05
C ARG A 52 -3.11 7.22 9.01
N ALA A 53 -3.75 7.09 7.85
CA ALA A 53 -5.20 7.30 7.72
C ALA A 53 -6.00 6.28 8.54
N ILE A 54 -5.53 5.03 8.64
CA ILE A 54 -6.13 4.01 9.51
C ILE A 54 -5.92 4.38 10.98
N ALA A 55 -4.73 4.85 11.36
CA ALA A 55 -4.42 5.28 12.72
C ALA A 55 -5.30 6.44 13.18
N GLU A 56 -5.47 7.45 12.32
CA GLU A 56 -6.36 8.59 12.57
C GLU A 56 -7.82 8.17 12.79
N ARG A 57 -8.29 7.12 12.09
CA ARG A 57 -9.66 6.60 12.23
C ARG A 57 -9.85 5.65 13.41
N SER A 58 -8.82 4.87 13.75
CA SER A 58 -8.88 3.83 14.79
C SER A 58 -8.40 4.28 16.16
N GLY A 59 -7.67 5.40 16.24
CA GLY A 59 -7.01 5.87 17.46
C GLY A 59 -5.76 5.07 17.84
N ILE A 60 -5.35 4.10 17.03
CA ILE A 60 -4.17 3.26 17.28
C ILE A 60 -2.99 3.83 16.49
N PRO A 61 -1.84 4.14 17.11
CA PRO A 61 -0.67 4.63 16.40
C PRO A 61 -0.22 3.67 15.28
N PRO A 62 0.24 4.20 14.12
CA PRO A 62 0.71 3.35 13.04
C PRO A 62 2.00 2.63 13.45
N LEU A 63 2.12 1.36 13.10
CA LEU A 63 3.31 0.56 13.35
C LEU A 63 4.41 0.91 12.34
N ALA A 64 5.68 0.86 12.77
CA ALA A 64 6.81 1.06 11.89
C ALA A 64 6.95 -0.13 10.92
N ILE A 65 7.02 0.16 9.62
CA ILE A 65 7.21 -0.85 8.59
C ILE A 65 8.67 -1.30 8.57
N LYS A 66 8.89 -2.59 8.80
CA LYS A 66 10.18 -3.27 8.71
C LYS A 66 10.52 -3.63 7.27
N SER A 67 9.57 -4.21 6.55
CA SER A 67 9.76 -4.60 5.15
C SER A 67 8.44 -4.70 4.40
N ILE A 68 8.49 -4.47 3.09
CA ILE A 68 7.37 -4.71 2.17
C ILE A 68 7.80 -5.68 1.07
N LYS A 69 6.90 -6.56 0.64
CA LYS A 69 7.11 -7.48 -0.48
C LYS A 69 5.85 -7.54 -1.34
N ARG A 70 5.99 -7.63 -2.66
CA ARG A 70 4.83 -7.88 -3.54
C ARG A 70 4.24 -9.25 -3.21
N SER A 71 2.94 -9.30 -2.97
CA SER A 71 2.22 -10.54 -2.70
C SER A 71 2.18 -11.42 -3.96
N GLY A 72 2.44 -12.71 -3.80
CA GLY A 72 2.44 -13.68 -4.90
C GLY A 72 3.74 -13.79 -5.71
N LYS A 73 4.84 -13.21 -5.21
CA LYS A 73 6.19 -13.41 -5.76
C LYS A 73 7.04 -14.28 -4.84
#